data_AF-A0A957WSI6-F1
#
_entry.id   AF-A0A957WSI6-F1
#
_cell.length_a   1.000
_cell.length_b   1.000
_cell.length_c   1.000
_cell.angle_alpha   90.00
_cell.angle_beta   90.00
_cell.angle_gamma   90.00
#
_symmetry.space_group_name_H-M   'P 1'
#
loop_
_entity.id
_entity.type
_entity.pdbx_description
1 polymer ?
#
loop_
_entity_poly.entity_id
_entity_poly.type
_entity_poly.pdbx_seq_one_letter_code
_entity_poly.pdbx_strand_id
1 'polypeptide(L)'
;IFAGWNPWRALMGAYIFGALRRLPLDLQAIAWLPFASNPILGVWLNMIPYLFTILALVFSSREAIRKRLGAPAALGIPYVRGERGA
;
A
#
# COMPACT_ATOMS: atom_id res chain seq x y z
N ILE A 1 -7.21 -0.97 1.00
CA ILE A 1 -6.81 -0.04 2.10
C ILE A 1 -5.99 1.14 1.56
N PHE A 2 -4.84 0.93 0.90
CA PHE A 2 -3.98 2.01 0.37
C PHE A 2 -4.59 2.88 -0.75
N ALA A 3 -5.45 2.30 -1.58
CA ALA A 3 -6.03 3.02 -2.71
C ALA A 3 -7.33 3.78 -2.38
N GLY A 4 -8.00 3.43 -1.27
CA GLY A 4 -9.41 3.77 -1.06
C GLY A 4 -10.25 3.46 -2.31
N TRP A 5 -10.92 4.48 -2.86
CA TRP A 5 -11.74 4.41 -4.08
C TRP A 5 -11.08 5.00 -5.33
N ASN A 6 -9.79 5.37 -5.26
CA ASN A 6 -9.10 5.96 -6.41
C ASN A 6 -8.29 4.89 -7.17
N PRO A 7 -8.68 4.54 -8.40
CA PRO A 7 -8.03 3.47 -9.17
C PRO A 7 -6.57 3.79 -9.52
N TRP A 8 -6.21 5.06 -9.73
CA TRP A 8 -4.83 5.45 -10.03
C TRP A 8 -3.88 5.17 -8.87
N ARG A 9 -4.34 5.40 -7.63
CA ARG A 9 -3.56 5.08 -6.42
C ARG A 9 -3.43 3.57 -6.23
N ALA A 10 -4.44 2.79 -6.62
CA ALA A 10 -4.35 1.33 -6.63
C ALA A 10 -3.26 0.83 -7.59
N LEU A 11 -3.24 1.40 -8.80
CA LEU A 11 -2.31 1.04 -9.86
C LEU A 11 -0.85 1.34 -9.45
N MET A 12 -0.59 2.53 -8.92
CA MET A 12 0.73 2.88 -8.38
C MET A 12 1.15 1.96 -7.22
N GLY A 13 0.24 1.70 -6.28
CA GLY A 13 0.52 0.82 -5.14
C GLY A 13 0.85 -0.60 -5.57
N ALA A 14 0.14 -1.15 -6.56
CA ALA A 14 0.38 -2.47 -7.11
C ALA A 14 1.76 -2.57 -7.78
N TYR A 15 2.14 -1.55 -8.57
CA TYR A 15 3.45 -1.52 -9.24
C TYR A 15 4.61 -1.47 -8.24
N ILE A 16 4.51 -0.59 -7.23
CA ILE A 16 5.55 -0.46 -6.20
C ILE A 16 5.66 -1.75 -5.38
N PHE A 17 4.53 -2.36 -5.02
CA PHE A 17 4.54 -3.62 -4.27
C PHE A 17 5.14 -4.78 -5.07
N GLY A 18 4.85 -4.85 -6.38
CA GLY A 18 5.46 -5.82 -7.29
C GLY A 18 6.98 -5.64 -7.39
N ALA A 19 7.45 -4.40 -7.55
CA ALA A 19 8.87 -4.08 -7.59
C ALA A 19 9.58 -4.47 -6.27
N LEU A 20 9.01 -4.09 -5.13
CA LEU A 20 9.58 -4.40 -3.81
C LEU A 20 9.63 -5.89 -3.48
N ARG A 21 8.71 -6.68 -4.04
CA ARG A 21 8.74 -8.14 -3.86
C ARG A 21 9.94 -8.77 -4.58
N ARG A 22 10.35 -8.21 -5.71
CA ARG A 22 11.49 -8.69 -6.51
C ARG A 22 12.82 -8.09 -6.09
N LEU A 23 12.79 -6.89 -5.51
CA LEU A 23 13.96 -6.10 -5.14
C LEU A 23 15.01 -6.86 -4.29
N PRO A 24 14.64 -7.66 -3.26
CA PRO A 24 15.63 -8.45 -2.50
C PRO A 24 16.36 -9.48 -3.37
N LEU A 25 15.67 -10.11 -4.32
CA LEU A 25 16.27 -11.09 -5.24
C LEU A 25 17.22 -10.41 -6.22
N ASP A 26 16.80 -9.28 -6.79
CA ASP A 26 17.63 -8.52 -7.73
C ASP A 26 18.89 -7.98 -7.02
N LEU A 27 18.79 -7.52 -5.76
CA LEU A 27 19.95 -7.07 -4.99
C LEU A 27 20.87 -8.21 -4.52
N GLN A 28 20.33 -9.39 -4.22
CA GLN A 28 21.13 -10.57 -3.88
C GLN A 28 21.93 -11.10 -5.09
N ALA A 29 21.42 -10.90 -6.31
CA ALA A 29 22.12 -11.28 -7.54
C ALA A 29 23.34 -10.38 -7.86
N ILE A 30 23.44 -9.20 -7.21
CA ILE A 30 24.51 -8.25 -7.44
C ILE A 30 25.67 -8.57 -6.49
N ALA A 31 26.62 -9.38 -6.97
CA ALA A 31 27.74 -9.90 -6.17
C ALA A 31 28.70 -8.83 -5.60
N TRP A 32 28.74 -7.61 -6.17
CA TRP A 32 29.60 -6.53 -5.67
C TRP A 32 29.02 -5.76 -4.49
N LEU A 33 27.74 -5.95 -4.17
CA LEU A 33 27.11 -5.29 -3.03
C LEU A 33 27.46 -6.05 -1.73
N PRO A 34 27.92 -5.36 -0.67
CA PRO A 34 28.30 -5.98 0.60
C PRO A 34 27.13 -6.73 1.28
N PHE A 35 25.90 -6.37 0.92
CA PHE A 35 24.66 -7.02 1.38
C PHE A 35 24.41 -8.39 0.73
N ALA A 36 24.95 -8.66 -0.46
CA ALA A 36 24.85 -9.94 -1.14
C ALA A 36 25.94 -10.92 -0.67
N SER A 37 27.12 -10.41 -0.33
CA SER A 37 28.27 -11.23 0.09
C SER A 37 28.23 -11.64 1.56
N ASN A 38 27.56 -10.86 2.42
CA ASN A 38 27.55 -11.09 3.87
C ASN A 38 26.16 -11.53 4.37
N PRO A 39 26.00 -12.77 4.88
CA PRO A 39 24.72 -13.31 5.35
C PRO A 39 24.07 -12.47 6.46
N ILE A 40 24.87 -11.83 7.33
CA ILE A 40 24.36 -10.96 8.40
C ILE A 40 23.71 -9.70 7.83
N LEU A 41 24.25 -9.16 6.75
CA LEU A 41 23.75 -7.93 6.12
C LEU A 41 22.52 -8.21 5.24
N GLY A 42 22.42 -9.41 4.66
CA GLY A 42 21.27 -9.85 3.85
C GLY A 42 19.93 -9.91 4.62
N VAL A 43 19.97 -10.12 5.94
CA VAL A 43 18.77 -10.09 6.80
C VAL A 43 18.04 -8.74 6.69
N TRP A 44 18.77 -7.62 6.63
CA TRP A 44 18.18 -6.28 6.51
C TRP A 44 17.48 -6.07 5.16
N LEU A 45 17.98 -6.69 4.08
CA LEU A 45 17.33 -6.66 2.77
C LEU A 45 15.97 -7.38 2.79
N ASN A 46 15.89 -8.51 3.50
CA ASN A 46 14.64 -9.25 3.67
C ASN A 46 13.61 -8.49 4.53
N MET A 47 14.05 -7.50 5.31
CA MET A 47 13.17 -6.65 6.11
C MET A 47 12.57 -5.47 5.33
N ILE A 48 13.11 -5.12 4.15
CA ILE A 48 12.62 -4.02 3.29
C ILE A 48 11.11 -4.10 3.01
N PRO A 49 10.52 -5.26 2.66
CA PRO A 49 9.09 -5.35 2.38
C PRO A 49 8.21 -4.96 3.59
N TYR A 50 8.66 -5.29 4.81
CA TYR A 50 7.94 -4.95 6.04
C TYR A 50 8.08 -3.46 6.37
N LEU A 51 9.27 -2.90 6.21
CA LEU A 51 9.48 -1.47 6.41
C LEU A 51 8.59 -0.66 5.46
N PHE A 52 8.48 -1.12 4.20
CA PHE A 52 7.60 -0.51 3.23
C PHE A 52 6.12 -0.61 3.62
N THR A 53 5.65 -1.77 4.08
CA THR A 53 4.24 -1.92 4.48
C THR A 53 3.91 -1.03 5.68
N ILE A 54 4.84 -0.89 6.64
CA ILE A 54 4.72 0.06 7.76
C ILE A 54 4.63 1.50 7.25
N LEU A 55 5.54 1.92 6.35
CA LEU A 55 5.49 3.25 5.76
C LEU A 55 4.18 3.48 5.02
N ALA A 56 3.77 2.54 4.18
CA ALA A 56 2.50 2.60 3.47
C ALA A 56 1.35 2.78 4.46
N LEU A 57 1.32 2.00 5.55
CA LEU A 57 0.30 2.10 6.61
C LEU A 57 0.31 3.47 7.26
N VAL A 58 1.48 3.99 7.67
CA VAL A 58 1.62 5.33 8.25
C VAL A 58 1.12 6.41 7.29
N PHE A 59 1.47 6.33 6.00
CA PHE A 59 0.98 7.26 5.00
C PHE A 59 -0.53 7.15 4.79
N SER A 60 -1.10 5.94 4.74
CA SER A 60 -2.54 5.74 4.52
C SER A 60 -3.40 6.00 5.76
N SER A 61 -2.83 5.82 6.95
CA SER A 61 -3.51 5.99 8.24
C SER A 61 -3.58 7.45 8.66
N ARG A 62 -2.98 8.37 7.90
CA ARG A 62 -3.21 9.80 8.10
C ARG A 62 -4.71 10.07 8.00
N GLU A 63 -5.32 10.46 9.13
CA GLU A 63 -6.75 10.74 9.31
C GLU A 63 -7.31 11.66 8.21
N ALA A 64 -6.49 12.58 7.69
CA ALA A 64 -6.81 13.46 6.57
C ALA A 64 -7.06 12.73 5.23
N ILE A 65 -6.39 11.60 4.98
CA ILE A 65 -6.59 10.74 3.81
C ILE A 65 -7.85 9.89 4.00
N ARG A 66 -8.10 9.36 5.22
CA ARG A 66 -9.34 8.65 5.54
C ARG A 66 -10.59 9.53 5.36
N LYS A 67 -10.56 10.78 5.81
CA LYS A 67 -11.67 11.73 5.64
C LYS A 67 -11.91 12.14 4.17
N ARG A 68 -10.86 12.19 3.33
CA ARG A 68 -10.97 12.50 1.89
C ARG A 68 -11.34 11.30 1.02
N LEU A 69 -11.08 10.08 1.47
CA LEU A 69 -11.51 8.84 0.82
C LEU A 69 -12.96 8.49 1.17
N GLY A 70 -13.79 9.53 1.39
CA GLY A 70 -15.19 9.44 1.78
C GLY A 70 -15.89 8.28 1.06
N ALA A 71 -16.69 7.55 1.84
CA ALA A 71 -17.44 6.39 1.35
C ALA A 71 -18.10 6.73 0.00
N PRO A 72 -18.10 5.81 -0.96
CA PRO A 72 -18.64 6.06 -2.28
C PRO A 72 -20.11 6.47 -2.10
N ALA A 73 -20.58 7.42 -2.90
CA ALA A 73 -21.96 7.92 -2.85
C ALA A 73 -23.02 6.80 -2.95
N ALA A 74 -22.62 5.61 -3.41
CA ALA A 74 -23.43 4.41 -3.50
C ALA A 74 -23.67 3.67 -2.15
N LEU A 75 -23.02 4.05 -1.04
CA LEU A 75 -23.04 3.28 0.23
C LEU A 75 -24.04 3.74 1.30
N GLY A 76 -25.06 4.54 0.97
CA GLY A 76 -26.28 4.56 1.79
C GLY A 76 -26.89 5.93 1.98
N ILE A 77 -27.84 6.28 1.12
CA ILE A 77 -29.00 7.02 1.59
C ILE A 77 -29.79 5.98 2.39
N PRO A 78 -29.88 6.07 3.72
CA PRO A 78 -30.70 5.13 4.48
C PRO A 78 -32.14 5.29 4.01
N TYR A 79 -32.76 4.19 3.58
CA TYR A 79 -34.17 4.20 3.19
C TYR A 79 -35.01 4.59 4.41
N VAL A 80 -35.59 5.79 4.38
CA VAL A 80 -36.56 6.24 5.36
C VAL A 80 -37.93 5.77 4.89
N ARG A 81 -38.56 4.89 5.68
CA ARG A 81 -39.91 4.39 5.37
C ARG A 81 -40.91 5.56 5.46
N GLY A 82 -41.25 6.15 4.32
CA GLY A 82 -42.19 7.28 4.24
C GLY A 82 -41.96 8.21 3.04
N GLU A 83 -40.76 8.20 2.45
CA GLU A 83 -40.44 9.03 1.28
C GLU A 83 -40.80 8.30 -0.02
N ARG A 84 -42.07 8.42 -0.43
CA ARG A 84 -42.49 8.15 -1.82
C ARG A 84 -43.03 9.45 -2.40
N GLY A 85 -42.33 9.96 -3.41
CA GLY A 85 -42.79 10.87 -4.47
C GLY A 85 -43.81 11.94 -4.09
N ALA A 86 -43.33 13.18 -4.00
CA ALA A 86 -44.06 14.30 -4.57
C ALA A 86 -43.62 14.47 -6.03
#